data_AF-A0A2B4S9L8-F1
#
_entry.id   AF-A0A2B4S9L8-F1
#
_cell.length_a   1.000
_cell.length_b   1.000
_cell.length_c   1.000
_cell.angle_alpha   90.00
_cell.angle_beta   90.00
_cell.angle_gamma   90.00
#
_symmetry.space_group_name_H-M   'P 1'
#
loop_
_entity.id
_entity.type
_entity.pdbx_description
1 polymer ?
#
loop_
_entity_poly.entity_id
_entity_poly.type
_entity_poly.pdbx_seq_one_letter_code
_entity_poly.pdbx_strand_id
1 'polypeptide(L)'
;MDPNDRRIQRSWSGSSSYSQVSSQREASGRNDTRVKVEFLLSQLPSRVKDFNFEVQREFSRSLDDLKENGDDWRIVASRLGFSNIIPQLEHRSQPTIDLLRQCTETTCGQLLEILVDVNRRDVLDDLVKFCNERNTDTIPLQHLGSSPTQESDFGRSTSSGLSWPLQDSGCESISIGGPKAQESEEKEEDFLSDESKKFWLQIPGAYERKSWKEFYQAAKNACPIEMQQGNVQKFLSKLLNIEFATDKIGLDQFLELVALFGPFKPGPEGCLQKMSDLMRYSISVRDGTKESWFAGRMNETESADRLTDQAPGYYLLRISSSRAHQGVFVLAVKTKDNGVVQIQIERDLQNGNLLIADRKFKDLRSVVDALRRDVLLENCKQLIINPCPGLPLNAVFTGYVDAGARQGGRGRGKPRK
;
A
#
# COMPACT_ATOMS: atom_id res chain seq x y z
N MET A 1 10.83 -88.58 25.21
CA MET A 1 11.70 -87.44 24.89
C MET A 1 11.78 -87.34 23.38
N ASP A 2 10.89 -86.52 22.80
CA ASP A 2 11.09 -85.58 21.68
C ASP A 2 9.69 -85.11 21.22
N PRO A 3 9.44 -83.81 21.01
CA PRO A 3 8.09 -83.28 20.79
C PRO A 3 7.76 -83.04 19.31
N ASN A 4 6.51 -83.39 18.98
CA ASN A 4 5.55 -82.71 18.13
C ASN A 4 6.06 -81.76 17.03
N ASP A 5 5.70 -82.10 15.79
CA ASP A 5 5.10 -81.12 14.88
C ASP A 5 4.09 -81.78 13.94
N ARG A 6 2.80 -81.49 14.12
CA ARG A 6 1.70 -82.00 13.28
C ARG A 6 1.20 -80.89 12.37
N ARG A 7 1.59 -81.03 11.10
CA ARG A 7 0.96 -80.44 9.92
C ARG A 7 -0.56 -80.67 9.92
N ILE A 8 -1.30 -79.60 9.67
CA ILE A 8 -2.52 -79.65 8.85
C ILE A 8 -2.42 -78.51 7.82
N GLN A 9 -2.34 -78.88 6.55
CA GLN A 9 -2.42 -77.97 5.41
C GLN A 9 -3.86 -77.45 5.26
N ARG A 10 -4.02 -76.13 5.13
CA ARG A 10 -5.18 -75.48 4.52
C ARG A 10 -4.71 -74.61 3.35
N SER A 11 -5.37 -74.85 2.21
CA SER A 11 -5.70 -73.96 1.09
C SER A 11 -4.81 -72.73 0.81
N TRP A 12 -4.22 -72.73 -0.38
CA TRP A 12 -3.70 -71.55 -1.04
C TRP A 12 -4.85 -70.66 -1.54
N SER A 13 -4.89 -69.43 -1.04
CA SER A 13 -5.50 -68.28 -1.74
C SER A 13 -4.54 -67.11 -1.57
N GLY A 14 -3.46 -67.14 -2.35
CA GLY A 14 -2.59 -65.99 -2.55
C GLY A 14 -3.17 -65.16 -3.69
N SER A 15 -3.73 -64.00 -3.37
CA SER A 15 -3.71 -62.77 -4.18
C SER A 15 -4.61 -61.71 -3.54
N SER A 16 -4.19 -60.45 -3.71
CA SER A 16 -4.98 -59.24 -3.44
C SER A 16 -5.06 -58.77 -1.99
N SER A 17 -4.00 -58.12 -1.51
CA SER A 17 -4.14 -57.15 -0.40
C SER A 17 -3.21 -55.93 -0.51
N TYR A 18 -2.25 -55.90 -1.45
CA TYR A 18 -1.42 -54.72 -1.67
C TYR A 18 -2.10 -53.66 -2.56
N SER A 19 -2.97 -54.08 -3.49
CA SER A 19 -3.66 -53.17 -4.42
C SER A 19 -4.85 -52.44 -3.77
N GLN A 20 -5.53 -53.04 -2.79
CA GLN A 20 -6.70 -52.44 -2.13
C GLN A 20 -6.32 -51.37 -1.09
N VAL A 21 -5.23 -51.55 -0.35
CA VAL A 21 -4.76 -50.55 0.64
C VAL A 21 -4.16 -49.32 -0.05
N SER A 22 -3.48 -49.52 -1.19
CA SER A 22 -2.96 -48.41 -2.00
C SER A 22 -4.09 -47.63 -2.70
N SER A 23 -5.09 -48.34 -3.25
CA SER A 23 -6.28 -47.71 -3.86
C SER A 23 -7.15 -46.95 -2.85
N GLN A 24 -7.29 -47.46 -1.61
CA GLN A 24 -8.04 -46.77 -0.55
C GLN A 24 -7.29 -45.54 0.01
N ARG A 25 -5.95 -45.59 0.13
CA ARG A 25 -5.15 -44.42 0.52
C ARG A 25 -5.13 -43.35 -0.57
N GLU A 26 -5.07 -43.73 -1.84
CA GLU A 26 -5.17 -42.79 -2.96
C GLU A 26 -6.56 -42.18 -3.09
N ALA A 27 -7.64 -42.95 -2.88
CA ALA A 27 -9.00 -42.43 -2.86
C ALA A 27 -9.24 -41.47 -1.69
N SER A 28 -8.72 -41.79 -0.50
CA SER A 28 -8.79 -40.91 0.68
C SER A 28 -8.01 -39.61 0.47
N GLY A 29 -6.80 -39.67 -0.11
CA GLY A 29 -5.99 -38.49 -0.40
C GLY A 29 -6.56 -37.61 -1.51
N ARG A 30 -7.21 -38.20 -2.53
CA ARG A 30 -7.93 -37.45 -3.58
C ARG A 30 -9.16 -36.74 -3.04
N ASN A 31 -9.90 -37.38 -2.13
CA ASN A 31 -11.06 -36.75 -1.51
C ASN A 31 -10.65 -35.59 -0.59
N ASP A 32 -9.58 -35.78 0.19
CA ASP A 32 -8.99 -34.72 1.04
C ASP A 32 -8.50 -33.52 0.20
N THR A 33 -7.78 -33.78 -0.90
CA THR A 33 -7.30 -32.72 -1.81
C THR A 33 -8.47 -31.94 -2.43
N ARG A 34 -9.54 -32.63 -2.84
CA ARG A 34 -10.73 -31.99 -3.41
C ARG A 34 -11.44 -31.09 -2.39
N VAL A 35 -11.60 -31.56 -1.15
CA VAL A 35 -12.18 -30.75 -0.07
C VAL A 35 -11.35 -29.48 0.18
N LYS A 36 -10.02 -29.59 0.14
CA LYS A 36 -9.12 -28.43 0.26
C LYS A 36 -9.29 -27.44 -0.88
N VAL A 37 -9.39 -27.90 -2.12
CA VAL A 37 -9.62 -27.03 -3.29
C VAL A 37 -10.98 -26.34 -3.19
N GLU A 38 -12.05 -27.06 -2.86
CA GLU A 38 -13.40 -26.48 -2.70
C GLU A 38 -13.41 -25.44 -1.57
N PHE A 39 -12.73 -25.71 -0.45
CA PHE A 39 -12.55 -24.75 0.63
C PHE A 39 -11.81 -23.50 0.16
N LEU A 40 -10.65 -23.64 -0.49
CA LEU A 40 -9.85 -22.51 -0.96
C LEU A 40 -10.60 -21.65 -1.99
N LEU A 41 -11.39 -22.26 -2.88
CA LEU A 41 -12.24 -21.53 -3.83
C LEU A 41 -13.33 -20.69 -3.16
N SER A 42 -13.77 -21.07 -1.96
CA SER A 42 -14.73 -20.27 -1.18
C SER A 42 -14.08 -19.10 -0.44
N GLN A 43 -12.77 -19.16 -0.20
CA GLN A 43 -12.04 -18.17 0.62
C GLN A 43 -11.18 -17.21 -0.22
N LEU A 44 -10.69 -17.65 -1.38
CA LEU A 44 -9.80 -16.87 -2.23
C LEU A 44 -10.57 -16.09 -3.32
N PRO A 45 -10.03 -14.97 -3.83
CA PRO A 45 -10.60 -14.27 -4.97
C PRO A 45 -10.74 -15.18 -6.20
N SER A 46 -11.78 -14.95 -7.00
CA SER A 46 -12.07 -15.81 -8.17
C SER A 46 -11.00 -15.76 -9.28
N ARG A 47 -10.23 -14.68 -9.38
CA ARG A 47 -9.15 -14.48 -10.36
C ARG A 47 -7.81 -14.27 -9.67
N VAL A 48 -6.76 -14.81 -10.27
CA VAL A 48 -5.39 -14.74 -9.72
C VAL A 48 -4.90 -13.30 -9.60
N LYS A 49 -5.21 -12.44 -10.59
CA LYS A 49 -4.87 -11.01 -10.55
C LYS A 49 -5.43 -10.24 -9.35
N ASP A 50 -6.50 -10.76 -8.73
CA ASP A 50 -7.18 -10.11 -7.61
C ASP A 50 -6.65 -10.63 -6.25
N PHE A 51 -5.66 -11.53 -6.25
CA PHE A 51 -4.99 -11.98 -5.03
C PHE A 51 -4.26 -10.80 -4.38
N ASN A 52 -4.50 -10.60 -3.09
CA ASN A 52 -3.73 -9.65 -2.31
C ASN A 52 -2.29 -10.17 -2.06
N PHE A 53 -1.41 -9.30 -1.57
CA PHE A 53 -0.01 -9.67 -1.35
C PHE A 53 0.17 -10.83 -0.36
N GLU A 54 -0.67 -10.93 0.68
CA GLU A 54 -0.59 -12.01 1.68
C GLU A 54 -0.82 -13.38 1.04
N VAL A 55 -1.86 -13.50 0.21
CA VAL A 55 -2.15 -14.72 -0.55
C VAL A 55 -1.00 -15.03 -1.51
N GLN A 56 -0.53 -14.05 -2.29
CA GLN A 56 0.59 -14.23 -3.22
C GLN A 56 1.88 -14.69 -2.51
N ARG A 57 2.16 -14.13 -1.32
CA ARG A 57 3.30 -14.50 -0.48
C ARG A 57 3.18 -15.92 0.05
N GLU A 58 1.98 -16.39 0.37
CA GLU A 58 1.80 -17.77 0.83
C GLU A 58 2.09 -18.78 -0.29
N PHE A 59 1.65 -18.51 -1.53
CA PHE A 59 2.11 -19.29 -2.68
C PHE A 59 3.64 -19.25 -2.81
N SER A 60 4.25 -18.07 -2.65
CA SER A 60 5.68 -17.86 -2.85
C SER A 60 6.54 -18.62 -1.83
N ARG A 61 6.13 -18.67 -0.56
CA ARG A 61 6.85 -19.41 0.50
C ARG A 61 7.13 -20.86 0.12
N SER A 62 6.16 -21.51 -0.49
CA SER A 62 6.26 -22.93 -0.81
C SER A 62 6.77 -23.15 -2.24
N LEU A 63 6.52 -22.23 -3.17
CA LEU A 63 6.88 -22.37 -4.59
C LEU A 63 8.25 -21.78 -4.98
N ASP A 64 8.79 -20.80 -4.25
CA ASP A 64 10.06 -20.12 -4.60
C ASP A 64 11.30 -20.94 -4.21
N ASP A 65 11.18 -21.86 -3.26
CA ASP A 65 12.29 -22.74 -2.85
C ASP A 65 12.73 -23.63 -4.01
N LEU A 66 14.04 -23.65 -4.27
CA LEU A 66 14.65 -24.50 -5.29
C LEU A 66 14.53 -25.97 -4.86
N LYS A 67 13.70 -26.74 -5.56
CA LYS A 67 13.54 -28.18 -5.31
C LYS A 67 14.27 -28.99 -6.37
N GLU A 68 15.05 -30.00 -5.97
CA GLU A 68 15.89 -30.81 -6.86
C GLU A 68 15.10 -31.55 -7.96
N ASN A 69 13.79 -31.76 -7.74
CA ASN A 69 12.85 -32.36 -8.70
C ASN A 69 12.21 -31.36 -9.66
N GLY A 70 12.45 -30.05 -9.54
CA GLY A 70 11.85 -29.02 -10.39
C GLY A 70 10.35 -28.81 -10.17
N ASP A 71 9.79 -29.38 -9.10
CA ASP A 71 8.40 -29.18 -8.68
C ASP A 71 8.28 -27.83 -7.97
N ASP A 72 8.70 -26.73 -8.60
CA ASP A 72 8.69 -25.38 -8.06
C ASP A 72 7.88 -24.42 -8.95
N TRP A 73 8.01 -23.11 -8.74
CA TRP A 73 7.28 -22.12 -9.54
C TRP A 73 7.50 -22.27 -11.06
N ARG A 74 8.61 -22.87 -11.55
CA ARG A 74 8.88 -23.02 -12.98
C ARG A 74 7.91 -23.99 -13.65
N ILE A 75 7.57 -25.11 -12.99
CA ILE A 75 6.61 -26.07 -13.56
C ILE A 75 5.20 -25.48 -13.58
N VAL A 76 4.84 -24.72 -12.54
CA VAL A 76 3.57 -23.98 -12.45
C VAL A 76 3.49 -22.93 -13.55
N ALA A 77 4.55 -22.13 -13.75
CA ALA A 77 4.64 -21.15 -14.82
C ALA A 77 4.45 -21.79 -16.21
N SER A 78 5.11 -22.93 -16.43
CA SER A 78 5.01 -23.65 -17.70
C SER A 78 3.58 -24.15 -17.97
N ARG A 79 2.91 -24.71 -16.95
CA ARG A 79 1.51 -25.18 -17.05
C ARG A 79 0.50 -24.05 -17.23
N LEU A 80 0.82 -22.85 -16.74
CA LEU A 80 0.04 -21.64 -16.97
C LEU A 80 0.29 -20.98 -18.33
N GLY A 81 1.23 -21.50 -19.14
CA GLY A 81 1.55 -20.95 -20.46
C GLY A 81 2.62 -19.84 -20.45
N PHE A 82 3.33 -19.66 -19.33
CA PHE A 82 4.35 -18.62 -19.12
C PHE A 82 5.78 -19.15 -19.29
N SER A 83 5.99 -20.20 -20.09
CA SER A 83 7.32 -20.81 -20.29
C SER A 83 8.36 -19.83 -20.85
N ASN A 84 7.92 -18.81 -21.60
CA ASN A 84 8.76 -17.80 -22.23
C ASN A 84 9.35 -16.76 -21.25
N ILE A 85 8.72 -16.54 -20.09
CA ILE A 85 9.19 -15.56 -19.09
C ILE A 85 10.01 -16.20 -17.97
N ILE A 86 10.11 -17.54 -17.91
CA ILE A 86 10.89 -18.27 -16.90
C ILE A 86 12.33 -17.73 -16.79
N PRO A 87 13.12 -17.57 -17.87
CA PRO A 87 14.48 -17.04 -17.76
C PRO A 87 14.57 -15.63 -17.17
N GLN A 88 13.53 -14.81 -17.34
CA GLN A 88 13.48 -13.46 -16.79
C GLN A 88 13.15 -13.47 -15.30
N LEU A 89 12.32 -14.43 -14.87
CA LEU A 89 11.91 -14.61 -13.48
C LEU A 89 13.00 -15.27 -12.63
N GLU A 90 13.89 -16.08 -13.21
CA GLU A 90 15.01 -16.70 -12.46
C GLU A 90 15.96 -15.70 -11.80
N HIS A 91 16.04 -14.47 -12.32
CA HIS A 91 16.87 -13.41 -11.74
C HIS A 91 16.12 -12.51 -10.76
N ARG A 92 14.86 -12.81 -10.46
CA ARG A 92 14.01 -12.04 -9.52
C ARG A 92 14.09 -12.64 -8.12
N SER A 93 13.92 -11.78 -7.11
CA SER A 93 13.93 -12.18 -5.71
C SER A 93 12.66 -12.93 -5.27
N GLN A 94 11.56 -12.81 -6.00
CA GLN A 94 10.25 -13.43 -5.69
C GLN A 94 9.55 -13.91 -6.97
N PRO A 95 10.05 -14.96 -7.63
CA PRO A 95 9.58 -15.37 -8.95
C PRO A 95 8.11 -15.82 -8.99
N THR A 96 7.60 -16.45 -7.93
CA THR A 96 6.17 -16.82 -7.84
C THR A 96 5.27 -15.59 -7.80
N ILE A 97 5.62 -14.56 -7.02
CA ILE A 97 4.79 -13.34 -6.93
C ILE A 97 4.76 -12.63 -8.28
N ASP A 98 5.91 -12.50 -8.93
CA ASP A 98 6.00 -11.89 -10.25
C ASP A 98 5.25 -12.72 -11.32
N LEU A 99 5.28 -14.06 -11.23
CA LEU A 99 4.46 -14.94 -12.09
C LEU A 99 2.96 -14.72 -11.88
N LEU A 100 2.48 -14.69 -10.63
CA LEU A 100 1.06 -14.49 -10.34
C LEU A 100 0.56 -13.12 -10.83
N ARG A 101 1.42 -12.10 -10.84
CA ARG A 101 1.08 -10.78 -11.41
C ARG A 101 0.93 -10.79 -12.92
N GLN A 102 1.61 -11.70 -13.63
CA GLN A 102 1.40 -11.89 -15.08
C GLN A 102 0.08 -12.61 -15.41
N CYS A 103 -0.54 -13.26 -14.42
CA CYS A 103 -1.79 -14.02 -14.58
C CYS A 103 -3.03 -13.11 -14.60
N THR A 104 -3.20 -12.31 -15.66
CA THR A 104 -4.32 -11.37 -15.81
C THR A 104 -5.65 -12.06 -16.10
N GLU A 105 -5.64 -13.21 -16.78
CA GLU A 105 -6.84 -13.95 -17.21
C GLU A 105 -7.06 -15.27 -16.44
N THR A 106 -6.05 -15.75 -15.72
CA THR A 106 -6.10 -17.01 -14.97
C THR A 106 -7.09 -16.93 -13.81
N THR A 107 -7.97 -17.92 -13.71
CA THR A 107 -8.88 -18.09 -12.57
C THR A 107 -8.18 -18.79 -11.41
N CYS A 108 -8.66 -18.57 -10.18
CA CYS A 108 -8.16 -19.29 -9.00
C CYS A 108 -8.34 -20.81 -9.16
N GLY A 109 -9.44 -21.26 -9.76
CA GLY A 109 -9.68 -22.69 -10.02
C GLY A 109 -8.62 -23.31 -10.90
N GLN A 110 -8.27 -22.66 -12.02
CA GLN A 110 -7.21 -23.14 -12.91
C GLN A 110 -5.86 -23.24 -12.20
N LEU A 111 -5.50 -22.26 -11.37
CA LEU A 111 -4.25 -22.29 -10.62
C LEU A 111 -4.22 -23.45 -9.60
N LEU A 112 -5.31 -23.66 -8.85
CA LEU A 112 -5.39 -24.73 -7.86
C LEU A 112 -5.40 -26.12 -8.52
N GLU A 113 -6.08 -26.28 -9.66
CA GLU A 113 -6.04 -27.51 -10.45
C GLU A 113 -4.60 -27.83 -10.91
N ILE A 114 -3.86 -26.83 -11.39
CA ILE A 114 -2.46 -27.02 -11.77
C ILE A 114 -1.62 -27.48 -10.57
N LEU A 115 -1.83 -26.93 -9.38
CA LEU A 115 -1.12 -27.35 -8.18
C LEU A 115 -1.43 -28.80 -7.78
N VAL A 116 -2.68 -29.24 -7.96
CA VAL A 116 -3.06 -30.64 -7.77
C VAL A 116 -2.35 -31.52 -8.80
N ASP A 117 -2.33 -31.11 -10.06
CA ASP A 117 -1.70 -31.85 -11.17
C ASP A 117 -0.19 -31.98 -11.02
N VAL A 118 0.49 -30.93 -10.53
CA VAL A 118 1.93 -30.96 -10.23
C VAL A 118 2.24 -31.51 -8.83
N ASN A 119 1.24 -32.10 -8.16
CA ASN A 119 1.34 -32.73 -6.85
C ASN A 119 1.91 -31.82 -5.74
N ARG A 120 1.62 -30.52 -5.82
CA ARG A 120 2.00 -29.50 -4.83
C ARG A 120 0.97 -29.37 -3.71
N ARG A 121 0.70 -30.50 -3.04
CA ARG A 121 -0.23 -30.57 -1.91
C ARG A 121 0.25 -29.76 -0.71
N ASP A 122 1.56 -29.63 -0.54
CA ASP A 122 2.19 -28.78 0.46
C ASP A 122 1.70 -27.32 0.35
N VAL A 123 1.63 -26.79 -0.87
CA VAL A 123 1.10 -25.42 -1.12
C VAL A 123 -0.37 -25.32 -0.72
N LEU A 124 -1.17 -26.35 -1.00
CA LEU A 124 -2.59 -26.38 -0.63
C LEU A 124 -2.76 -26.44 0.89
N ASP A 125 -1.92 -27.21 1.58
CA ASP A 125 -1.93 -27.34 3.04
C ASP A 125 -1.56 -26.03 3.73
N ASP A 126 -0.51 -25.36 3.23
CA ASP A 126 -0.07 -24.05 3.72
C ASP A 126 -1.16 -22.98 3.54
N LEU A 127 -1.82 -22.96 2.36
CA LEU A 127 -2.93 -22.04 2.08
C LEU A 127 -4.16 -22.31 2.95
N VAL A 128 -4.52 -23.58 3.16
CA VAL A 128 -5.65 -23.95 4.03
C VAL A 128 -5.36 -23.54 5.47
N LYS A 129 -4.14 -23.75 5.94
CA LYS A 129 -3.69 -23.31 7.26
C LYS A 129 -3.78 -21.79 7.39
N PHE A 130 -3.26 -21.05 6.41
CA PHE A 130 -3.35 -19.59 6.35
C PHE A 130 -4.80 -19.09 6.40
N CYS A 131 -5.71 -19.67 5.62
CA CYS A 131 -7.12 -19.29 5.63
C CYS A 131 -7.82 -19.62 6.96
N ASN A 132 -7.47 -20.73 7.61
CA ASN A 132 -8.04 -21.10 8.90
C ASN A 132 -7.56 -20.20 10.04
N GLU A 133 -6.27 -19.86 10.07
CA GLU A 133 -5.70 -18.94 11.06
C GLU A 133 -6.32 -17.55 10.95
N ARG A 134 -6.65 -17.11 9.72
CA ARG A 134 -7.39 -15.86 9.47
C ARG A 134 -8.83 -15.88 10.02
N ASN A 135 -9.45 -17.06 10.14
CA ASN A 135 -10.85 -17.21 10.56
C ASN A 135 -11.02 -17.44 12.08
N THR A 136 -9.99 -17.91 12.80
CA THR A 136 -10.06 -18.14 14.25
C THR A 136 -9.99 -16.88 15.12
N ASP A 137 -9.65 -15.73 14.54
CA ASP A 137 -9.58 -14.43 15.22
C ASP A 137 -10.90 -13.64 15.24
N THR A 138 -12.06 -14.32 15.18
CA THR A 138 -13.40 -13.69 15.24
C THR A 138 -13.76 -13.11 16.63
N ILE A 139 -13.14 -11.99 16.98
CA ILE A 139 -13.80 -10.79 17.52
C ILE A 139 -13.80 -9.81 16.34
N PRO A 140 -14.86 -9.00 16.07
CA PRO A 140 -14.93 -8.21 14.84
C PRO A 140 -13.89 -7.08 14.87
N LEU A 141 -12.68 -7.42 14.42
CA LEU A 141 -11.57 -6.53 14.11
C LEU A 141 -11.36 -6.62 12.61
N GLN A 142 -12.13 -5.79 11.91
CA GLN A 142 -11.69 -5.31 10.61
C GLN A 142 -10.45 -4.43 10.89
N HIS A 143 -9.42 -4.61 10.06
CA HIS A 143 -8.15 -3.88 9.97
C HIS A 143 -6.90 -4.55 10.58
N LEU A 144 -5.96 -4.76 9.63
CA LEU A 144 -4.52 -5.01 9.71
C LEU A 144 -4.05 -6.49 9.79
N GLY A 145 -2.99 -6.90 9.09
CA GLY A 145 -1.88 -6.08 8.62
C GLY A 145 -1.02 -6.60 7.46
N SER A 146 -0.65 -5.64 6.62
CA SER A 146 0.73 -5.24 6.32
C SER A 146 1.69 -6.29 5.77
N SER A 147 1.93 -6.28 4.44
CA SER A 147 3.27 -6.07 3.84
C SER A 147 3.21 -5.99 2.29
N PRO A 148 4.34 -5.66 1.64
CA PRO A 148 4.60 -4.45 0.86
C PRO A 148 4.01 -4.47 -0.57
N THR A 149 3.11 -3.54 -0.87
CA THR A 149 2.62 -3.33 -2.25
C THR A 149 3.63 -2.52 -3.05
N GLN A 150 4.05 -3.14 -4.16
CA GLN A 150 4.82 -2.51 -5.22
C GLN A 150 3.91 -1.55 -6.00
N GLU A 151 4.29 -0.28 -6.12
CA GLU A 151 3.52 0.75 -6.81
C GLU A 151 3.95 0.79 -8.29
N SER A 152 3.09 0.32 -9.20
CA SER A 152 3.38 0.31 -10.65
C SER A 152 3.38 1.72 -11.26
N ASP A 153 4.43 2.05 -12.00
CA ASP A 153 4.61 3.27 -12.78
C ASP A 153 3.64 3.35 -13.99
N PHE A 154 2.81 4.40 -14.06
CA PHE A 154 2.25 4.89 -15.32
C PHE A 154 2.96 6.18 -15.72
N GLY A 155 4.02 6.01 -16.51
CA GLY A 155 4.71 7.10 -17.19
C GLY A 155 3.88 7.66 -18.35
N ARG A 156 3.53 8.93 -18.23
CA ARG A 156 3.60 9.99 -19.27
C ARG A 156 3.27 9.57 -20.71
N SER A 157 2.05 9.86 -21.15
CA SER A 157 1.72 9.98 -22.59
C SER A 157 1.57 11.44 -22.99
N THR A 158 2.51 11.92 -23.81
CA THR A 158 2.35 13.09 -24.68
C THR A 158 1.74 12.64 -26.00
N SER A 159 0.63 13.25 -26.42
CA SER A 159 0.20 13.52 -27.81
C SER A 159 -1.32 13.74 -27.81
N SER A 160 -1.75 14.96 -28.14
CA SER A 160 -2.29 15.32 -29.46
C SER A 160 -3.77 15.01 -29.56
N GLY A 161 -4.56 16.08 -29.70
CA GLY A 161 -5.99 16.01 -29.86
C GLY A 161 -6.40 15.21 -31.08
N LEU A 162 -7.52 14.52 -30.95
CA LEU A 162 -8.34 14.09 -32.06
C LEU A 162 -9.80 14.37 -31.70
N SER A 163 -10.28 15.44 -32.29
CA SER A 163 -11.67 15.76 -32.56
C SER A 163 -12.33 14.57 -33.25
N TRP A 164 -13.54 14.20 -32.83
CA TRP A 164 -14.43 13.39 -33.67
C TRP A 164 -15.42 14.31 -34.40
N PRO A 165 -15.47 14.26 -35.74
CA PRO A 165 -16.38 15.05 -36.57
C PRO A 165 -17.68 14.30 -36.90
N LEU A 166 -18.78 15.08 -37.06
CA LEU A 166 -19.95 14.93 -37.97
C LEU A 166 -20.75 13.59 -37.92
N GLN A 167 -22.05 13.47 -38.17
CA GLN A 167 -23.19 14.28 -38.62
C GLN A 167 -24.43 13.38 -38.38
N ASP A 168 -25.52 13.91 -37.84
CA ASP A 168 -26.76 14.26 -38.57
C ASP A 168 -27.68 13.08 -38.96
N SER A 169 -28.89 13.08 -38.39
CA SER A 169 -30.09 12.50 -38.99
C SER A 169 -31.31 13.02 -38.23
N GLY A 170 -31.96 14.05 -38.79
CA GLY A 170 -33.21 14.59 -38.28
C GLY A 170 -34.43 13.76 -38.66
N CYS A 171 -35.48 13.83 -37.82
CA CYS A 171 -36.85 14.21 -38.21
C CYS A 171 -37.79 14.22 -36.98
N GLU A 172 -38.20 15.44 -36.63
CA GLU A 172 -39.49 15.95 -36.13
C GLU A 172 -40.55 15.04 -35.44
N SER A 173 -40.97 15.55 -34.26
CA SER A 173 -42.36 15.86 -33.84
C SER A 173 -43.15 14.96 -32.87
N ILE A 174 -43.39 15.56 -31.68
CA ILE A 174 -44.64 15.63 -30.90
C ILE A 174 -44.96 14.53 -29.84
N SER A 175 -44.99 15.02 -28.59
CA SER A 175 -45.87 14.71 -27.43
C SER A 175 -45.62 13.55 -26.46
N ILE A 176 -45.47 14.00 -25.20
CA ILE A 176 -46.13 13.57 -23.95
C ILE A 176 -45.89 12.13 -23.49
N GLY A 177 -45.15 12.02 -22.38
CA GLY A 177 -45.17 10.85 -21.51
C GLY A 177 -43.89 10.75 -20.72
N GLY A 178 -43.86 11.32 -19.50
CA GLY A 178 -42.77 11.05 -18.56
C GLY A 178 -42.70 9.55 -18.26
N PRO A 179 -41.48 9.02 -18.09
CA PRO A 179 -41.26 8.28 -16.85
C PRO A 179 -39.85 8.43 -16.26
N LYS A 180 -39.85 8.47 -14.92
CA LYS A 180 -38.81 7.99 -14.01
C LYS A 180 -37.39 8.54 -14.22
N ALA A 181 -37.07 9.50 -13.35
CA ALA A 181 -35.70 9.73 -12.92
C ALA A 181 -35.05 8.37 -12.57
N GLN A 182 -34.07 7.97 -13.39
CA GLN A 182 -33.01 7.10 -12.91
C GLN A 182 -32.32 7.89 -11.80
N GLU A 183 -32.54 7.47 -10.55
CA GLU A 183 -31.55 7.67 -9.51
C GLU A 183 -30.29 6.94 -9.99
N SER A 184 -29.41 7.69 -10.66
CA SER A 184 -28.01 7.33 -10.68
C SER A 184 -27.59 7.31 -9.21
N GLU A 185 -27.17 6.14 -8.73
CA GLU A 185 -26.39 6.04 -7.48
C GLU A 185 -25.15 6.91 -7.67
N GLU A 186 -25.27 8.20 -7.36
CA GLU A 186 -24.14 9.08 -7.15
C GLU A 186 -23.40 8.46 -5.97
N LYS A 187 -22.21 7.88 -6.25
CA LYS A 187 -21.29 7.45 -5.20
C LYS A 187 -21.08 8.66 -4.29
N GLU A 188 -21.69 8.64 -3.10
CA GLU A 188 -21.49 9.69 -2.13
C GLU A 188 -20.00 9.70 -1.79
N GLU A 189 -19.33 10.78 -2.19
CA GLU A 189 -17.90 10.91 -1.93
C GLU A 189 -17.65 11.11 -0.45
N ASP A 190 -16.70 10.35 0.10
CA ASP A 190 -16.37 10.39 1.52
C ASP A 190 -15.39 11.52 1.83
N PHE A 191 -15.93 12.62 2.39
CA PHE A 191 -15.14 13.77 2.86
C PHE A 191 -14.41 13.52 4.18
N LEU A 192 -14.60 12.36 4.81
CA LEU A 192 -14.09 11.93 6.12
C LEU A 192 -14.56 12.77 7.30
N SER A 193 -15.13 13.96 7.06
CA SER A 193 -15.69 14.84 8.07
C SER A 193 -16.67 15.86 7.46
N ASP A 194 -17.67 16.24 8.26
CA ASP A 194 -18.62 17.29 7.90
C ASP A 194 -17.94 18.64 7.69
N GLU A 195 -16.89 18.94 8.45
CA GLU A 195 -16.12 20.18 8.31
C GLU A 195 -15.42 20.25 6.95
N SER A 196 -14.81 19.16 6.49
CA SER A 196 -14.20 19.07 5.16
C SER A 196 -15.25 19.23 4.04
N LYS A 197 -16.41 18.56 4.17
CA LYS A 197 -17.53 18.69 3.23
C LYS A 197 -18.03 20.13 3.15
N LYS A 198 -18.28 20.76 4.30
CA LYS A 198 -18.68 22.18 4.38
C LYS A 198 -17.63 23.11 3.79
N PHE A 199 -16.35 22.87 4.09
CA PHE A 199 -15.25 23.66 3.56
C PHE A 199 -15.17 23.59 2.03
N TRP A 200 -15.36 22.41 1.42
CA TRP A 200 -15.30 22.28 -0.03
C TRP A 200 -16.50 22.92 -0.72
N LEU A 201 -17.71 22.70 -0.19
CA LEU A 201 -18.96 23.17 -0.79
C LEU A 201 -19.10 24.70 -0.76
N GLN A 202 -18.53 25.38 0.24
CA GLN A 202 -18.56 26.85 0.30
C GLN A 202 -17.66 27.53 -0.75
N ILE A 203 -16.73 26.81 -1.38
CA ILE A 203 -15.81 27.40 -2.35
C ILE A 203 -16.54 27.60 -3.69
N PRO A 204 -16.54 28.82 -4.26
CA PRO A 204 -17.12 29.07 -5.57
C PRO A 204 -16.51 28.19 -6.66
N GLY A 205 -17.35 27.72 -7.59
CA GLY A 205 -16.93 26.90 -8.75
C GLY A 205 -17.61 25.54 -8.80
N ALA A 206 -17.27 24.75 -9.82
CA ALA A 206 -17.82 23.41 -10.02
C ALA A 206 -17.54 22.49 -8.81
N TYR A 207 -18.41 21.50 -8.59
CA TYR A 207 -18.24 20.56 -7.48
C TYR A 207 -16.92 19.78 -7.58
N GLU A 208 -16.63 19.22 -8.75
CA GLU A 208 -15.43 18.40 -9.00
C GLU A 208 -14.13 19.21 -9.00
N ARG A 209 -14.19 20.52 -9.26
CA ARG A 209 -13.01 21.36 -9.48
C ARG A 209 -13.19 22.79 -9.00
N LYS A 210 -12.26 23.26 -8.17
CA LYS A 210 -12.19 24.64 -7.67
C LYS A 210 -10.95 25.34 -8.20
N SER A 211 -10.99 26.67 -8.36
CA SER A 211 -9.76 27.40 -8.71
C SER A 211 -8.86 27.52 -7.48
N TRP A 212 -7.53 27.48 -7.69
CA TRP A 212 -6.56 27.68 -6.59
C TRP A 212 -6.78 29.01 -5.86
N LYS A 213 -7.10 30.09 -6.58
CA LYS A 213 -7.36 31.41 -6.00
C LYS A 213 -8.51 31.37 -4.98
N GLU A 214 -9.65 30.81 -5.36
CA GLU A 214 -10.83 30.73 -4.49
C GLU A 214 -10.61 29.77 -3.32
N PHE A 215 -9.97 28.63 -3.57
CA PHE A 215 -9.61 27.68 -2.50
C PHE A 215 -8.66 28.31 -1.49
N TYR A 216 -7.62 29.00 -1.96
CA TYR A 216 -6.65 29.67 -1.09
C TYR A 216 -7.30 30.76 -0.24
N GLN A 217 -8.23 31.53 -0.81
CA GLN A 217 -8.97 32.54 -0.06
C GLN A 217 -9.90 31.89 0.98
N ALA A 218 -10.59 30.81 0.62
CA ALA A 218 -11.39 30.04 1.56
C ALA A 218 -10.54 29.46 2.70
N ALA A 219 -9.35 28.90 2.39
CA ALA A 219 -8.41 28.39 3.38
C ALA A 219 -7.94 29.49 4.35
N LYS A 220 -7.65 30.70 3.85
CA LYS A 220 -7.33 31.86 4.70
C LYS A 220 -8.47 32.25 5.62
N ASN A 221 -9.70 32.17 5.15
CA ASN A 221 -10.87 32.53 5.94
C ASN A 221 -11.17 31.47 7.01
N ALA A 222 -11.03 30.19 6.67
CA ALA A 222 -11.32 29.06 7.55
C ALA A 222 -10.21 28.83 8.61
N CYS A 223 -8.95 29.02 8.23
CA CYS A 223 -7.78 28.72 9.05
C CYS A 223 -6.74 29.85 9.00
N PRO A 224 -7.09 31.06 9.48
CA PRO A 224 -6.25 32.26 9.30
C PRO A 224 -4.91 32.16 10.02
N ILE A 225 -4.86 31.48 11.17
CA ILE A 225 -3.64 31.35 11.97
C ILE A 225 -2.66 30.41 11.27
N GLU A 226 -3.13 29.22 10.89
CA GLU A 226 -2.34 28.17 10.25
C GLU A 226 -1.83 28.62 8.88
N MET A 227 -2.63 29.36 8.11
CA MET A 227 -2.24 29.91 6.81
C MET A 227 -1.14 30.99 6.91
N GLN A 228 -0.90 31.55 8.09
CA GLN A 228 0.19 32.50 8.35
C GLN A 228 1.47 31.80 8.86
N GLN A 229 1.42 30.50 9.17
CA GLN A 229 2.55 29.78 9.72
C GLN A 229 3.57 29.41 8.63
N GLY A 230 4.67 30.16 8.59
CA GLY A 230 5.85 29.84 7.78
C GLY A 230 5.54 29.64 6.29
N ASN A 231 5.91 28.48 5.75
CA ASN A 231 5.73 28.14 4.33
C ASN A 231 4.54 27.19 4.08
N VAL A 232 3.54 27.12 4.97
CA VAL A 232 2.39 26.18 4.84
C VAL A 232 1.67 26.35 3.52
N GLN A 233 1.47 27.58 3.04
CA GLN A 233 0.90 27.83 1.71
C GLN A 233 1.70 27.13 0.59
N LYS A 234 3.03 27.22 0.62
CA LYS A 234 3.90 26.60 -0.41
C LYS A 234 3.89 25.09 -0.30
N PHE A 235 3.77 24.56 0.92
CA PHE A 235 3.65 23.12 1.13
C PHE A 235 2.30 22.61 0.60
N LEU A 236 1.22 23.31 0.92
CA LEU A 236 -0.14 23.03 0.43
C LEU A 236 -0.22 23.05 -1.10
N SER A 237 0.35 24.08 -1.74
CA SER A 237 0.37 24.16 -3.21
C SER A 237 1.14 23.00 -3.83
N LYS A 238 2.28 22.59 -3.23
CA LYS A 238 3.04 21.42 -3.71
C LYS A 238 2.26 20.10 -3.55
N LEU A 239 1.55 19.91 -2.44
CA LEU A 239 0.77 18.68 -2.23
C LEU A 239 -0.42 18.54 -3.19
N LEU A 240 -1.02 19.67 -3.54
CA LEU A 240 -2.13 19.76 -4.50
C LEU A 240 -1.65 19.84 -5.95
N ASN A 241 -0.33 19.68 -6.19
CA ASN A 241 0.30 19.75 -7.52
C ASN A 241 -0.04 21.04 -8.30
N ILE A 242 -0.01 22.17 -7.60
CA ILE A 242 -0.27 23.50 -8.15
C ILE A 242 1.07 24.12 -8.55
N GLU A 243 1.27 24.28 -9.86
CA GLU A 243 2.44 24.90 -10.47
C GLU A 243 2.19 26.38 -10.78
N PHE A 244 0.95 26.72 -11.16
CA PHE A 244 0.55 28.07 -11.56
C PHE A 244 -0.69 28.55 -10.78
N ALA A 245 -0.80 29.87 -10.62
CA ALA A 245 -1.91 30.49 -9.89
C ALA A 245 -3.29 30.27 -10.56
N THR A 246 -3.30 29.88 -11.84
CA THR A 246 -4.49 29.55 -12.64
C THR A 246 -4.96 28.12 -12.49
N ASP A 247 -4.19 27.28 -11.79
CA ASP A 247 -4.49 25.86 -11.70
C ASP A 247 -5.79 25.62 -10.93
N LYS A 248 -6.40 24.49 -11.25
CA LYS A 248 -7.61 24.02 -10.61
C LYS A 248 -7.24 22.85 -9.70
N ILE A 249 -7.91 22.80 -8.57
CA ILE A 249 -7.83 21.71 -7.61
C ILE A 249 -9.00 20.79 -7.88
N GLY A 250 -8.70 19.52 -8.15
CA GLY A 250 -9.69 18.45 -8.21
C GLY A 250 -10.18 18.06 -6.82
N LEU A 251 -11.42 17.60 -6.74
CA LEU A 251 -11.99 17.09 -5.50
C LEU A 251 -11.22 15.88 -4.98
N ASP A 252 -10.79 14.98 -5.85
CA ASP A 252 -9.87 13.87 -5.55
C ASP A 252 -8.60 14.34 -4.81
N GLN A 253 -7.97 15.42 -5.29
CA GLN A 253 -6.77 15.99 -4.66
C GLN A 253 -7.07 16.55 -3.27
N PHE A 254 -8.25 17.13 -3.07
CA PHE A 254 -8.69 17.62 -1.77
C PHE A 254 -9.01 16.47 -0.81
N LEU A 255 -9.67 15.41 -1.28
CA LEU A 255 -9.96 14.21 -0.50
C LEU A 255 -8.67 13.51 -0.04
N GLU A 256 -7.67 13.39 -0.92
CA GLU A 256 -6.34 12.90 -0.53
C GLU A 256 -5.70 13.76 0.56
N LEU A 257 -5.79 15.09 0.45
CA LEU A 257 -5.23 16.00 1.44
C LEU A 257 -5.85 15.75 2.82
N VAL A 258 -7.18 15.64 2.91
CA VAL A 258 -7.86 15.41 4.20
C VAL A 258 -7.68 13.98 4.71
N ALA A 259 -7.53 12.99 3.82
CA ALA A 259 -7.17 11.63 4.21
C ALA A 259 -5.77 11.58 4.85
N LEU A 260 -4.81 12.35 4.33
CA LEU A 260 -3.44 12.38 4.85
C LEU A 260 -3.30 13.19 6.14
N PHE A 261 -3.90 14.38 6.21
CA PHE A 261 -3.64 15.36 7.27
C PHE A 261 -4.84 15.64 8.19
N GLY A 262 -6.04 15.26 7.79
CA GLY A 262 -7.23 15.26 8.64
C GLY A 262 -8.25 16.27 8.17
N PRO A 263 -9.29 16.53 8.98
CA PRO A 263 -10.38 17.41 8.60
C PRO A 263 -9.85 18.81 8.29
N PHE A 264 -10.42 19.45 7.26
CA PHE A 264 -10.07 20.82 6.92
C PHE A 264 -10.78 21.81 7.86
N LYS A 265 -10.20 22.00 9.05
CA LYS A 265 -10.70 22.89 10.10
C LYS A 265 -9.55 23.55 10.87
N PRO A 266 -9.78 24.65 11.60
CA PRO A 266 -8.75 25.25 12.45
C PRO A 266 -8.46 24.39 13.70
N GLY A 267 -7.28 24.60 14.30
CA GLY A 267 -6.88 23.98 15.56
C GLY A 267 -6.03 22.71 15.43
N PRO A 268 -5.69 22.06 16.55
CA PRO A 268 -4.67 20.99 16.61
C PRO A 268 -5.00 19.74 15.78
N GLU A 269 -6.29 19.43 15.62
CA GLU A 269 -6.74 18.30 14.78
C GLU A 269 -6.93 18.67 13.31
N GLY A 270 -6.72 19.94 12.97
CA GLY A 270 -6.91 20.50 11.64
C GLY A 270 -5.80 20.13 10.67
N CYS A 271 -6.18 19.87 9.41
CA CYS A 271 -5.29 19.56 8.30
C CYS A 271 -4.05 20.47 8.25
N LEU A 272 -4.27 21.80 8.24
CA LEU A 272 -3.18 22.76 8.09
C LEU A 272 -2.26 22.82 9.32
N GLN A 273 -2.80 22.63 10.52
CA GLN A 273 -1.99 22.57 11.74
C GLN A 273 -1.10 21.32 11.73
N LYS A 274 -1.63 20.16 11.32
CA LYS A 274 -0.81 18.94 11.18
C LYS A 274 0.29 19.08 10.12
N MET A 275 0.01 19.80 9.03
CA MET A 275 1.02 20.16 8.03
C MET A 275 2.10 21.08 8.60
N SER A 276 1.72 22.12 9.35
CA SER A 276 2.66 23.00 10.05
C SER A 276 3.55 22.25 11.04
N ASP A 277 2.97 21.35 11.83
CA ASP A 277 3.70 20.56 12.81
C ASP A 277 4.66 19.59 12.11
N LEU A 278 4.24 18.96 11.01
CA LEU A 278 5.13 18.15 10.19
C LEU A 278 6.31 18.98 9.67
N MET A 279 6.06 20.17 9.14
CA MET A 279 7.13 21.06 8.68
C MET A 279 8.12 21.41 9.79
N ARG A 280 7.61 21.70 10.99
CA ARG A 280 8.42 22.05 12.16
C ARG A 280 9.29 20.90 12.64
N TYR A 281 8.69 19.72 12.78
CA TYR A 281 9.28 18.60 13.49
C TYR A 281 9.96 17.59 12.57
N SER A 282 9.85 17.75 11.25
CA SER A 282 10.53 16.87 10.31
C SER A 282 11.99 17.24 10.04
N ILE A 283 12.46 18.37 10.55
CA ILE A 283 13.83 18.86 10.34
C ILE A 283 14.78 18.18 11.32
N SER A 284 15.84 17.58 10.80
CA SER A 284 17.00 17.12 11.56
C SER A 284 18.21 17.99 11.20
N VAL A 285 19.08 18.25 12.17
CA VAL A 285 20.31 19.04 11.98
C VAL A 285 21.49 18.09 12.00
N ARG A 286 22.30 18.10 10.93
CA ARG A 286 23.52 17.33 10.83
C ARG A 286 24.61 18.18 10.20
N ASP A 287 25.79 18.22 10.83
CA ASP A 287 26.97 18.91 10.30
C ASP A 287 26.67 20.38 9.89
N GLY A 288 25.77 21.04 10.62
CA GLY A 288 25.30 22.40 10.33
C GLY A 288 24.25 22.52 9.22
N THR A 289 23.97 21.43 8.50
CA THR A 289 22.94 21.34 7.45
C THR A 289 21.61 20.90 8.04
N LYS A 290 20.54 21.55 7.63
CA LYS A 290 19.16 21.19 8.01
C LYS A 290 18.56 20.37 6.90
N GLU A 291 18.02 19.20 7.23
CA GLU A 291 17.36 18.31 6.29
C GLU A 291 16.03 17.84 6.85
N SER A 292 14.98 17.88 6.04
CA SER A 292 13.73 17.22 6.39
C SER A 292 13.86 15.73 6.09
N TRP A 293 13.26 14.88 6.93
CA TRP A 293 13.06 13.47 6.58
C TRP A 293 11.80 13.24 5.71
N PHE A 294 11.00 14.26 5.42
CA PHE A 294 9.76 14.14 4.66
C PHE A 294 9.94 14.56 3.19
N ALA A 295 9.72 13.63 2.29
CA ALA A 295 9.88 13.80 0.85
C ALA A 295 8.63 14.37 0.16
N GLY A 296 7.44 14.17 0.75
CA GLY A 296 6.16 14.50 0.10
C GLY A 296 5.73 13.40 -0.89
N ARG A 297 5.20 13.79 -2.04
CA ARG A 297 4.87 12.85 -3.12
C ARG A 297 6.16 12.35 -3.76
N MET A 298 6.38 11.04 -3.71
CA MET A 298 7.53 10.35 -4.28
C MET A 298 7.10 8.89 -4.51
N ASN A 299 7.44 8.32 -5.66
CA ASN A 299 7.10 6.93 -5.95
C ASN A 299 8.12 5.97 -5.30
N GLU A 300 7.81 4.69 -5.37
CA GLU A 300 8.64 3.63 -4.79
C GLU A 300 10.06 3.61 -5.38
N THR A 301 10.17 3.64 -6.71
CA THR A 301 11.43 3.60 -7.45
C THR A 301 12.33 4.78 -7.10
N GLU A 302 11.82 6.02 -7.15
CA GLU A 302 12.60 7.22 -6.81
C GLU A 302 13.09 7.17 -5.36
N SER A 303 12.26 6.68 -4.43
CA SER A 303 12.66 6.54 -3.03
C SER A 303 13.77 5.49 -2.83
N ALA A 304 13.70 4.38 -3.56
CA ALA A 304 14.73 3.35 -3.53
C ALA A 304 16.04 3.88 -4.13
N ASP A 305 15.98 4.47 -5.32
CA ASP A 305 17.14 5.02 -6.04
C ASP A 305 17.90 6.05 -5.18
N ARG A 306 17.18 6.95 -4.52
CA ARG A 306 17.78 7.96 -3.62
C ARG A 306 18.48 7.35 -2.41
N LEU A 307 18.06 6.17 -1.97
CA LEU A 307 18.63 5.45 -0.83
C LEU A 307 19.71 4.44 -1.25
N THR A 308 19.74 4.01 -2.52
CA THR A 308 20.65 2.98 -3.04
C THR A 308 22.11 3.29 -2.72
N ASP A 309 22.55 4.52 -2.94
CA ASP A 309 23.94 4.96 -2.73
C ASP A 309 24.22 5.46 -1.30
N GLN A 310 23.22 5.41 -0.41
CA GLN A 310 23.37 5.86 0.96
C GLN A 310 23.89 4.75 1.88
N ALA A 311 24.47 5.15 3.01
CA ALA A 311 24.86 4.19 4.03
C ALA A 311 23.61 3.57 4.71
N PRO A 312 23.70 2.36 5.27
CA PRO A 312 22.63 1.80 6.10
C PRO A 312 22.20 2.74 7.22
N GLY A 313 20.88 2.80 7.46
CA GLY A 313 20.26 3.70 8.43
C GLY A 313 19.82 5.05 7.88
N TYR A 314 20.08 5.34 6.60
CA TYR A 314 19.44 6.47 5.91
C TYR A 314 17.99 6.16 5.60
N TYR A 315 17.12 7.16 5.72
CA TYR A 315 15.69 6.97 5.54
C TYR A 315 14.97 8.21 5.00
N LEU A 316 13.78 8.00 4.44
CA LEU A 316 12.85 9.07 4.11
C LEU A 316 11.41 8.62 4.33
N LEU A 317 10.52 9.58 4.54
CA LEU A 317 9.08 9.39 4.60
C LEU A 317 8.43 10.04 3.37
N ARG A 318 7.59 9.28 2.68
CA ARG A 318 6.85 9.73 1.49
C ARG A 318 5.37 9.44 1.64
N ILE A 319 4.56 10.09 0.82
CA ILE A 319 3.15 9.74 0.61
C ILE A 319 3.11 8.54 -0.35
N SER A 320 2.28 7.53 -0.07
CA SER A 320 2.07 6.41 -0.99
C SER A 320 1.50 6.93 -2.31
N SER A 321 2.08 6.54 -3.46
CA SER A 321 1.56 6.97 -4.77
C SER A 321 0.24 6.28 -5.13
N SER A 322 -0.04 5.10 -4.57
CA SER A 322 -1.23 4.29 -4.86
C SER A 322 -2.33 4.40 -3.80
N ARG A 323 -1.97 4.70 -2.54
CA ARG A 323 -2.90 4.68 -1.39
C ARG A 323 -2.97 6.03 -0.65
N ALA A 324 -2.61 7.14 -1.30
CA ALA A 324 -2.74 8.49 -0.72
C ALA A 324 -4.17 8.80 -0.26
N HIS A 325 -5.18 8.40 -1.04
CA HIS A 325 -6.61 8.55 -0.72
C HIS A 325 -7.04 7.79 0.54
N GLN A 326 -6.24 6.82 0.99
CA GLN A 326 -6.45 6.06 2.24
C GLN A 326 -5.60 6.61 3.39
N GLY A 327 -4.94 7.76 3.20
CA GLY A 327 -4.09 8.37 4.22
C GLY A 327 -2.77 7.63 4.48
N VAL A 328 -2.28 6.84 3.51
CA VAL A 328 -1.09 5.99 3.70
C VAL A 328 0.20 6.76 3.40
N PHE A 329 1.12 6.72 4.36
CA PHE A 329 2.52 7.12 4.21
C PHE A 329 3.42 5.89 4.09
N VAL A 330 4.62 6.08 3.56
CA VAL A 330 5.64 5.03 3.44
C VAL A 330 6.95 5.53 4.02
N LEU A 331 7.49 4.77 4.97
CA LEU A 331 8.85 4.89 5.46
C LEU A 331 9.76 4.00 4.61
N ALA A 332 10.68 4.61 3.86
CA ALA A 332 11.72 3.89 3.13
C ALA A 332 13.04 3.99 3.90
N VAL A 333 13.72 2.86 4.10
CA VAL A 333 14.97 2.78 4.88
C VAL A 333 16.00 1.92 4.19
N LYS A 334 17.24 2.42 4.11
CA LYS A 334 18.41 1.68 3.65
C LYS A 334 18.87 0.69 4.72
N THR A 335 18.90 -0.60 4.39
CA THR A 335 19.28 -1.68 5.30
C THR A 335 20.73 -2.13 5.10
N LYS A 336 21.25 -2.93 6.05
CA LYS A 336 22.67 -3.38 6.07
C LYS A 336 23.01 -4.39 4.99
N ASP A 337 22.02 -5.15 4.53
CA ASP A 337 22.09 -6.06 3.38
C ASP A 337 22.05 -5.33 2.03
N ASN A 338 22.24 -4.00 2.05
CA ASN A 338 22.25 -3.12 0.89
C ASN A 338 20.89 -2.96 0.19
N GLY A 339 19.82 -3.51 0.76
CA GLY A 339 18.44 -3.33 0.29
C GLY A 339 17.79 -2.03 0.77
N VAL A 340 16.60 -1.74 0.23
CA VAL A 340 15.72 -0.68 0.73
C VAL A 340 14.42 -1.34 1.18
N VAL A 341 14.11 -1.21 2.47
CA VAL A 341 12.85 -1.69 3.04
C VAL A 341 11.84 -0.56 3.03
N GLN A 342 10.61 -0.86 2.60
CA GLN A 342 9.51 0.09 2.58
C GLN A 342 8.39 -0.37 3.51
N ILE A 343 8.00 0.52 4.43
CA ILE A 343 7.11 0.21 5.53
C ILE A 343 5.94 1.16 5.48
N GLN A 344 4.73 0.62 5.38
CA GLN A 344 3.52 1.44 5.32
C GLN A 344 3.14 1.93 6.72
N ILE A 345 2.70 3.17 6.77
CA ILE A 345 2.12 3.82 7.93
C ILE A 345 0.71 4.20 7.50
N GLU A 346 -0.26 3.41 7.93
CA GLU A 346 -1.66 3.62 7.59
C GLU A 346 -2.28 4.65 8.52
N ARG A 347 -3.34 5.31 8.07
CA ARG A 347 -4.13 6.18 8.95
C ARG A 347 -5.47 5.54 9.23
N ASP A 348 -5.80 5.46 10.51
CA ASP A 348 -7.17 5.22 10.97
C ASP A 348 -7.99 6.47 10.63
N LEU A 349 -8.82 6.40 9.58
CA LEU A 349 -9.60 7.54 9.12
C LEU A 349 -10.72 7.94 10.10
N GLN A 350 -11.12 7.04 11.02
CA GLN A 350 -12.13 7.35 12.03
C GLN A 350 -11.53 8.15 13.20
N ASN A 351 -10.37 7.71 13.70
CA ASN A 351 -9.74 8.28 14.89
C ASN A 351 -8.61 9.26 14.57
N GLY A 352 -8.19 9.35 13.30
CA GLY A 352 -7.14 10.22 12.81
C GLY A 352 -5.71 9.80 13.17
N ASN A 353 -5.54 8.69 13.89
CA ASN A 353 -4.26 8.14 14.34
C ASN A 353 -3.53 7.40 13.21
N LEU A 354 -2.21 7.39 13.27
CA LEU A 354 -1.34 6.61 12.41
C LEU A 354 -1.07 5.23 13.03
N LEU A 355 -1.02 4.21 12.19
CA LEU A 355 -0.86 2.81 12.55
C LEU A 355 0.40 2.26 11.88
N ILE A 356 1.27 1.67 12.69
CA ILE A 356 2.45 0.93 12.23
C ILE A 356 2.73 -0.20 13.24
N ALA A 357 2.84 -1.44 12.75
CA ALA A 357 3.07 -2.64 13.58
C ALA A 357 2.15 -2.69 14.81
N ASP A 358 0.83 -2.54 14.58
CA ASP A 358 -0.24 -2.57 15.59
C ASP A 358 -0.17 -1.49 16.69
N ARG A 359 0.75 -0.54 16.58
CA ARG A 359 0.85 0.61 17.48
C ARG A 359 0.18 1.84 16.88
N LYS A 360 -0.51 2.59 17.73
CA LYS A 360 -1.18 3.84 17.38
C LYS A 360 -0.32 5.04 17.72
N PHE A 361 -0.22 5.98 16.79
CA PHE A 361 0.53 7.22 16.94
C PHE A 361 -0.33 8.40 16.53
N LYS A 362 -0.20 9.52 17.23
CA LYS A 362 -0.98 10.74 16.93
C LYS A 362 -0.50 11.48 15.68
N ASP A 363 0.77 11.37 15.33
CA ASP A 363 1.43 12.12 14.26
C ASP A 363 2.70 11.42 13.76
N LEU A 364 3.17 11.79 12.56
CA LEU A 364 4.36 11.21 11.93
C LEU A 364 5.64 11.44 12.76
N ARG A 365 5.68 12.55 13.51
CA ARG A 365 6.80 12.82 14.42
C ARG A 365 6.89 11.75 15.50
N SER A 366 5.77 11.39 16.12
CA SER A 366 5.70 10.39 17.18
C SER A 366 6.10 9.01 16.65
N VAL A 367 5.76 8.69 15.39
CA VAL A 367 6.24 7.49 14.70
C VAL A 367 7.76 7.51 14.58
N VAL A 368 8.34 8.60 14.03
CA VAL A 368 9.80 8.76 13.87
C VAL A 368 10.53 8.73 15.22
N ASP A 369 10.02 9.41 16.23
CA ASP A 369 10.62 9.44 17.57
C ASP A 369 10.63 8.04 18.21
N ALA A 370 9.58 7.24 18.00
CA ALA A 370 9.52 5.88 18.49
C ALA A 370 10.46 4.94 17.72
N LEU A 371 10.50 5.01 16.39
CA LEU A 371 11.40 4.22 15.55
C LEU A 371 12.89 4.52 15.78
N ARG A 372 13.23 5.73 16.25
CA ARG A 372 14.60 6.09 16.65
C ARG A 372 15.03 5.47 17.99
N ARG A 373 14.08 5.19 18.88
CA ARG A 373 14.36 4.79 20.27
C ARG A 373 14.10 3.32 20.55
N ASP A 374 13.21 2.70 19.80
CA ASP A 374 12.69 1.36 20.06
C ASP A 374 12.87 0.45 18.84
N VAL A 375 12.92 -0.86 19.07
CA VAL A 375 12.86 -1.88 18.03
C VAL A 375 11.39 -2.19 17.79
N LEU A 376 10.69 -1.25 17.13
CA LEU A 376 9.28 -1.45 16.78
C LEU A 376 9.07 -2.57 15.75
N LEU A 377 10.13 -2.89 15.03
CA LEU A 377 10.11 -3.82 13.91
C LEU A 377 11.29 -4.78 14.13
N GLU A 378 11.01 -6.07 14.27
CA GLU A 378 12.01 -7.08 14.67
C GLU A 378 13.21 -7.15 13.72
N ASN A 379 12.99 -6.87 12.43
CA ASN A 379 14.01 -6.90 11.37
C ASN A 379 14.86 -5.61 11.28
N CYS A 380 14.76 -4.75 12.28
CA CYS A 380 14.88 -3.31 12.05
C CYS A 380 15.40 -2.59 13.32
N LYS A 381 16.40 -3.17 13.99
CA LYS A 381 17.08 -2.54 15.14
C LYS A 381 17.73 -1.23 14.71
N GLN A 382 17.26 -0.11 15.28
CA GLN A 382 17.72 1.26 14.97
C GLN A 382 17.63 1.61 13.46
N LEU A 383 16.46 1.40 12.88
CA LEU A 383 16.18 1.66 11.46
C LEU A 383 16.65 3.02 10.97
N ILE A 384 16.30 4.08 11.70
CA ILE A 384 16.34 5.43 11.17
C ILE A 384 17.37 6.28 11.90
N ILE A 385 18.52 6.46 11.26
CA ILE A 385 19.64 7.24 11.80
C ILE A 385 19.65 8.63 11.15
N ASN A 386 19.74 8.68 9.83
CA ASN A 386 19.93 9.92 9.09
C ASN A 386 18.82 10.14 8.06
N PRO A 387 18.23 11.35 7.95
CA PRO A 387 17.36 11.65 6.82
C PRO A 387 18.14 11.52 5.50
N CYS A 388 17.45 11.08 4.45
CA CYS A 388 17.97 11.11 3.09
C CYS A 388 18.24 12.58 2.68
N PRO A 389 19.43 12.89 2.14
CA PRO A 389 19.77 14.25 1.78
C PRO A 389 19.02 14.71 0.52
N GLY A 390 18.90 16.04 0.35
CA GLY A 390 18.41 16.61 -0.91
C GLY A 390 16.96 16.27 -1.30
N LEU A 391 16.07 16.07 -0.33
CA LEU A 391 14.65 15.79 -0.59
C LEU A 391 13.91 17.01 -1.19
N PRO A 392 12.86 16.78 -2.02
CA PRO A 392 12.16 17.84 -2.76
C PRO A 392 11.53 18.95 -1.90
N LEU A 393 11.19 18.64 -0.64
CA LEU A 393 10.57 19.57 0.30
C LEU A 393 11.57 20.25 1.25
N ASN A 394 12.87 19.90 1.19
CA ASN A 394 13.89 20.49 2.07
C ASN A 394 13.91 22.01 2.02
N ALA A 395 13.89 22.62 0.83
CA ALA A 395 13.88 24.09 0.71
C ALA A 395 12.61 24.74 1.32
N VAL A 396 11.47 24.05 1.29
CA VAL A 396 10.20 24.55 1.85
C VAL A 396 10.22 24.46 3.37
N PHE A 397 10.79 23.37 3.92
CA PHE A 397 10.74 23.04 5.33
C PHE A 397 11.89 23.68 6.12
N THR A 398 13.10 23.72 5.58
CA THR A 398 14.27 24.30 6.27
C THR A 398 14.15 25.82 6.50
N GLY A 399 13.33 26.51 5.70
CA GLY A 399 12.97 27.92 5.90
C GLY A 399 11.93 28.18 6.99
N TYR A 400 11.38 27.15 7.63
CA TYR A 400 10.30 27.23 8.64
C TYR A 400 10.78 27.71 10.04
N VAL A 401 11.98 28.28 10.17
CA VAL A 401 12.46 28.74 11.49
C VAL A 401 11.54 29.86 12.00
N ASP A 402 10.96 29.63 13.18
CA ASP A 402 10.04 30.49 13.92
C ASP A 402 10.30 31.99 13.70
N ALA A 403 9.36 32.66 13.05
CA ALA A 403 9.29 34.13 13.04
C ALA A 403 9.09 34.73 14.45
N GLY A 404 9.00 33.89 15.49
CA GLY A 404 8.88 34.26 16.90
C GLY A 404 10.20 34.42 17.67
N ALA A 405 11.35 34.02 17.13
CA ALA A 405 12.64 34.17 17.81
C ALA A 405 13.45 35.35 17.22
N ARG A 406 12.90 36.57 17.28
CA ARG A 406 13.74 37.77 17.29
C ARG A 406 14.52 37.73 18.61
N GLN A 407 15.68 37.08 18.59
CA GLN A 407 16.69 37.26 19.63
C GLN A 407 16.92 38.75 19.81
N GLY A 408 16.57 39.25 20.99
CA GLY A 408 16.87 40.59 21.43
C GLY A 408 18.33 40.90 21.13
N GLY A 409 18.55 42.03 20.46
CA GLY A 409 19.88 42.52 20.15
C GLY A 409 20.71 42.54 21.42
N ARG A 410 21.79 41.75 21.44
CA ARG A 410 22.87 41.94 22.40
C ARG A 410 23.53 43.27 22.06
N GLY A 411 23.08 44.32 22.74
CA GLY A 411 23.74 45.62 22.77
C GLY A 411 25.18 45.44 23.25
N ARG A 412 26.14 45.51 22.33
CA ARG A 412 27.53 45.83 22.66
C ARG A 412 27.64 47.35 22.72
N GLY A 413 27.33 47.91 23.88
CA GLY A 413 27.67 49.28 24.24
C GLY A 413 28.64 49.26 25.42
N LYS A 414 29.95 49.36 25.14
CA LYS A 414 30.94 49.77 26.15
C LYS A 414 30.69 51.25 26.47
N PRO A 415 30.65 51.67 27.75
CA PRO A 415 31.02 53.03 28.08
C PRO A 415 32.53 53.06 28.38
N ARG A 416 33.24 53.88 27.61
CA ARG A 416 34.47 54.54 28.05
C ARG A 416 34.04 55.77 28.87
N LYS A 417 34.34 55.80 30.16
CA LYS A 417 35.04 56.87 30.88
C LYS A 417 35.07 56.53 32.36
#